data_AF-A0A356W0B4-F1
#
_entry.id   AF-A0A356W0B4-F1
#
_cell.length_a   1.000
_cell.length_b   1.000
_cell.length_c   1.000
_cell.angle_alpha   90.00
_cell.angle_beta   90.00
_cell.angle_gamma   90.00
#
_symmetry.space_group_name_H-M   'P 1'
#
loop_
_entity.id
_entity.type
_entity.pdbx_description
1 polymer ?
#
loop_
_entity_poly.entity_id
_entity_poly.type
_entity_poly.pdbx_seq_one_letter_code
_entity_poly.pdbx_strand_id
1 'polypeptide(L)'
;MLHYEPEGWKIDTQENRAALQNFSSLNDACRDGRILEARAVVCDSTHNLWVDLGGMKGVIPRAEGALGIREGTVRDIAILSRVNRPVCFLVTGFEKKEDGTVTAVLSRRAAQQKCREERIS
;
A
#
# COMPACT_ATOMS: atom_id res chain seq x y z
N MET A 1 5.85 -10.56 20.59
CA MET A 1 5.98 -11.20 19.26
C MET A 1 4.97 -10.56 18.33
N LEU A 2 5.43 -9.75 17.38
CA LEU A 2 4.57 -9.20 16.33
C LEU A 2 4.29 -10.31 15.31
N HIS A 3 3.08 -10.83 15.30
CA HIS A 3 2.62 -11.75 14.24
C HIS A 3 2.45 -10.97 12.95
N TYR A 4 3.41 -11.11 12.03
CA TYR A 4 3.25 -10.64 10.65
C TYR A 4 2.62 -11.76 9.83
N GLU A 5 1.37 -11.54 9.44
CA GLU A 5 0.59 -12.46 8.61
C GLU A 5 0.95 -12.27 7.12
N PRO A 6 0.84 -13.32 6.29
CA PRO A 6 1.08 -13.19 4.86
C PRO A 6 0.08 -12.24 4.19
N GLU A 7 0.51 -11.59 3.10
CA GLU A 7 -0.30 -10.58 2.41
C GLU A 7 -1.69 -11.14 2.03
N GLY A 8 -2.76 -10.48 2.51
CA GLY A 8 -4.16 -10.87 2.28
C GLY A 8 -4.89 -11.47 3.48
N TRP A 9 -4.28 -11.58 4.65
CA TRP A 9 -4.95 -12.06 5.87
C TRP A 9 -5.66 -10.94 6.64
N LYS A 10 -5.13 -9.71 6.58
CA LYS A 10 -5.72 -8.54 7.25
C LYS A 10 -6.76 -7.83 6.40
N ILE A 11 -6.80 -8.08 5.10
CA ILE A 11 -7.73 -7.40 4.18
C ILE A 11 -9.20 -7.50 4.60
N ASP A 12 -9.61 -8.63 5.18
CA ASP A 12 -11.01 -8.86 5.62
C ASP A 12 -11.28 -8.41 7.06
N THR A 13 -10.25 -8.06 7.82
CA THR A 13 -10.41 -7.66 9.22
C THR A 13 -11.20 -6.36 9.34
N GLN A 14 -12.02 -6.28 10.39
CA GLN A 14 -12.82 -5.09 10.64
C GLN A 14 -11.96 -3.84 10.86
N GLU A 15 -10.79 -4.00 11.50
CA GLU A 15 -9.84 -2.90 11.71
C GLU A 15 -9.29 -2.34 10.39
N ASN A 16 -8.91 -3.22 9.46
CA ASN A 16 -8.41 -2.79 8.16
C ASN A 16 -9.51 -2.10 7.34
N ARG A 17 -10.72 -2.68 7.30
CA ARG A 17 -11.86 -2.05 6.62
C ARG A 17 -12.23 -0.69 7.24
N ALA A 18 -12.19 -0.56 8.56
CA ALA A 18 -12.44 0.70 9.26
C ALA A 18 -11.37 1.76 8.96
N ALA A 19 -10.11 1.35 8.86
CA ALA A 19 -9.00 2.23 8.49
C ALA A 19 -9.12 2.76 7.05
N LEU A 20 -9.68 1.97 6.13
CA LEU A 20 -9.87 2.35 4.72
C LEU A 20 -11.19 3.09 4.44
N GLN A 21 -12.11 3.13 5.41
CA GLN A 21 -13.49 3.57 5.19
C GLN A 21 -13.62 5.04 4.73
N ASN A 22 -12.74 5.92 5.21
CA ASN A 22 -12.80 7.35 4.91
C ASN A 22 -11.43 8.03 5.07
N PHE A 23 -11.34 9.28 4.63
CA PHE A 23 -10.11 10.07 4.67
C PHE A 23 -9.54 10.22 6.09
N SER A 24 -10.38 10.49 7.10
CA SER A 24 -9.89 10.65 8.48
C SER A 24 -9.23 9.38 8.99
N SER A 25 -9.89 8.23 8.82
CA SER A 25 -9.33 6.93 9.21
C SER A 25 -8.01 6.61 8.49
N LEU A 26 -7.94 6.92 7.19
CA LEU A 26 -6.71 6.75 6.40
C LEU A 26 -5.60 7.69 6.87
N ASN A 27 -5.96 8.92 7.26
CA ASN A 27 -5.02 9.91 7.76
C ASN A 27 -4.49 9.53 9.16
N ASP A 28 -5.34 9.00 10.04
CA ASP A 28 -4.90 8.44 11.32
C ASP A 28 -3.95 7.25 11.11
N ALA A 29 -4.27 6.34 10.18
CA ALA A 29 -3.38 5.23 9.82
C ALA A 29 -2.05 5.71 9.20
N CYS A 30 -2.07 6.80 8.43
CA CYS A 30 -0.88 7.47 7.92
C CYS A 30 -0.01 8.02 9.05
N ARG A 31 -0.62 8.66 10.06
CA ARG A 31 0.09 9.23 11.22
C ARG A 31 0.70 8.15 12.12
N ASP A 32 -0.03 7.05 12.33
CA ASP A 32 0.43 5.91 13.13
C ASP A 32 1.46 5.04 12.38
N GLY A 33 1.58 5.21 11.05
CA GLY A 33 2.40 4.35 10.21
C GLY A 33 1.89 2.90 10.25
N ARG A 34 0.57 2.72 10.25
CA ARG A 34 -0.08 1.42 10.34
C ARG A 34 -0.06 0.72 8.98
N ILE A 35 0.32 -0.57 8.97
CA ILE A 35 0.28 -1.40 7.77
C ILE A 35 -1.17 -1.78 7.47
N LEU A 36 -1.64 -1.37 6.30
CA LEU A 36 -2.97 -1.67 5.78
C LEU A 36 -2.88 -2.60 4.58
N GLU A 37 -3.99 -3.25 4.26
CA GLU A 37 -4.11 -4.13 3.10
C GLU A 37 -5.32 -3.78 2.26
N ALA A 38 -5.14 -3.77 0.95
CA ALA A 38 -6.24 -3.61 0.01
C ALA A 38 -5.91 -4.26 -1.32
N ARG A 39 -6.89 -4.32 -2.21
CA ARG A 39 -6.73 -4.99 -3.49
C ARG A 39 -6.09 -4.05 -4.51
N ALA A 40 -4.98 -4.47 -5.09
CA ALA A 40 -4.42 -3.80 -6.26
C ALA A 40 -5.33 -4.07 -7.47
N VAL A 41 -5.84 -3.01 -8.09
CA VAL A 41 -6.81 -3.10 -9.18
C VAL A 41 -6.17 -3.01 -10.56
N VAL A 42 -5.19 -2.13 -10.75
CA VAL A 42 -4.57 -1.92 -12.05
C VAL A 42 -3.13 -1.43 -11.91
N CYS A 43 -2.27 -1.83 -12.84
CA CYS A 43 -0.95 -1.23 -13.03
C CYS A 43 -1.01 -0.32 -14.25
N ASP A 44 -0.66 0.95 -14.12
CA ASP A 44 -0.68 1.89 -15.25
C ASP A 44 0.60 1.80 -16.10
N SER A 45 0.61 2.51 -17.23
CA SER A 45 1.72 2.53 -18.20
C SER A 45 3.06 3.03 -17.66
N THR A 46 3.05 3.78 -16.55
CA THR A 46 4.24 4.23 -15.80
C THR A 46 4.64 3.26 -14.68
N HIS A 47 4.03 2.09 -14.63
CA HIS A 47 4.23 1.04 -13.63
C HIS A 47 3.85 1.44 -12.20
N ASN A 48 2.91 2.39 -12.03
CA ASN A 48 2.31 2.58 -10.71
C ASN A 48 1.17 1.60 -10.50
N LEU A 49 1.07 1.09 -9.28
CA LEU A 49 0.05 0.15 -8.88
C LEU A 49 -1.07 0.89 -8.18
N TRP A 50 -2.25 0.88 -8.79
CA TRP A 50 -3.47 1.44 -8.23
C TRP A 50 -4.14 0.44 -7.31
N VAL A 51 -4.56 0.93 -6.15
CA VAL A 51 -5.17 0.15 -5.08
C VAL A 51 -6.54 0.73 -4.78
N ASP A 52 -7.52 -0.15 -4.64
CA ASP A 52 -8.87 0.24 -4.22
C ASP A 52 -8.95 0.28 -2.69
N LEU A 53 -9.21 1.46 -2.13
CA LEU A 53 -9.36 1.67 -0.69
C LEU A 53 -10.83 1.72 -0.27
N GLY A 54 -11.77 1.26 -1.12
CA GLY A 54 -13.22 1.26 -0.86
C GLY A 54 -13.92 2.62 -0.98
N GLY A 55 -13.32 3.69 -0.47
CA GLY A 55 -13.87 5.06 -0.56
C GLY A 55 -13.02 6.04 -1.39
N MET A 56 -11.77 5.68 -1.65
CA MET A 56 -10.85 6.47 -2.47
C MET A 56 -9.84 5.58 -3.18
N LYS A 57 -9.11 6.16 -4.14
CA LYS A 57 -8.03 5.44 -4.83
C LYS A 57 -6.72 5.68 -4.12
N GLY A 58 -5.93 4.62 -4.01
CA GLY A 58 -4.54 4.66 -3.63
C GLY A 58 -3.64 4.44 -4.84
N VAL A 59 -2.49 5.10 -4.86
CA VAL A 59 -1.43 4.86 -5.85
C VAL A 59 -0.15 4.47 -5.14
N ILE A 60 0.45 3.36 -5.56
CA ILE A 60 1.79 2.95 -5.18
C ILE A 60 2.70 3.28 -6.36
N PRO A 61 3.56 4.31 -6.26
CA PRO A 61 4.53 4.61 -7.30
C PRO A 61 5.44 3.41 -7.57
N ARG A 62 5.92 3.25 -8.81
CA ARG A 62 6.85 2.17 -9.18
C ARG A 62 7.98 1.97 -8.16
N ALA A 63 8.64 3.06 -7.77
CA ALA A 63 9.76 3.07 -6.82
C ALA A 63 9.39 2.53 -5.43
N GLU A 64 8.11 2.59 -5.07
CA GLU A 64 7.57 2.16 -3.78
C GLU A 64 6.83 0.80 -3.88
N GLY A 65 6.80 0.16 -5.05
CA GLY A 65 6.10 -1.10 -5.30
C GLY A 65 6.71 -2.32 -4.62
N ALA A 66 8.04 -2.35 -4.48
CA ALA A 66 8.75 -3.36 -3.72
C ALA A 66 10.14 -2.89 -3.30
N LEU A 67 10.64 -3.46 -2.20
CA LEU A 67 12.04 -3.34 -1.80
C LEU A 67 12.94 -3.92 -2.89
N GLY A 68 13.98 -3.18 -3.31
CA GLY A 68 14.86 -3.56 -4.42
C GLY A 68 14.46 -3.07 -5.82
N ILE A 69 13.26 -2.49 -6.00
CA ILE A 69 12.89 -1.87 -7.30
C ILE A 69 13.76 -0.64 -7.58
N ARG A 70 13.98 0.21 -6.57
CA ARG A 70 14.86 1.39 -6.69
C ARG A 70 16.31 1.01 -6.96
N GLU A 71 16.77 -0.11 -6.39
CA GLU A 71 18.13 -0.62 -6.53
C GLU A 71 18.30 -1.45 -7.81
N GLY A 72 17.23 -1.73 -8.56
CA GLY A 72 17.25 -2.58 -9.76
C GLY A 72 17.45 -4.06 -9.47
N THR A 73 17.46 -4.48 -8.21
CA THR A 73 17.63 -5.88 -7.78
C THR A 73 16.34 -6.69 -7.93
N VAL A 74 15.18 -6.01 -7.97
CA VAL A 74 13.88 -6.61 -8.22
C VAL A 74 13.33 -6.11 -9.55
N ARG A 75 12.78 -7.01 -10.35
CA ARG A 75 12.16 -6.72 -11.65
C ARG A 75 10.72 -6.20 -11.48
N ASP A 76 10.27 -5.36 -12.40
CA ASP A 76 8.89 -4.85 -12.47
C ASP A 76 7.80 -5.93 -12.49
N ILE A 77 8.13 -7.17 -12.90
CA ILE A 77 7.22 -8.33 -12.79
C ILE A 77 6.73 -8.58 -11.35
N ALA A 78 7.50 -8.17 -10.34
CA ALA A 78 7.11 -8.24 -8.94
C ALA A 78 5.93 -7.29 -8.61
N ILE A 79 5.74 -6.22 -9.39
CA ILE A 79 4.61 -5.30 -9.27
C ILE A 79 3.44 -5.84 -10.09
N LEU A 80 3.68 -6.22 -11.35
CA LEU A 80 2.64 -6.75 -12.26
C LEU A 80 1.96 -8.00 -11.73
N SER A 81 2.70 -8.89 -11.07
CA SER A 81 2.12 -10.13 -10.48
C SER A 81 1.15 -9.88 -9.32
N ARG A 82 1.10 -8.65 -8.79
CA ARG A 82 0.22 -8.25 -7.68
C ARG A 82 -1.09 -7.64 -8.13
N VAL A 83 -1.27 -7.35 -9.42
CA VAL A 83 -2.56 -6.91 -9.95
C VAL A 83 -3.62 -7.96 -9.63
N ASN A 84 -4.79 -7.51 -9.21
CA ASN A 84 -5.90 -8.31 -8.70
C ASN A 84 -5.65 -9.10 -7.41
N ARG A 85 -4.52 -8.90 -6.73
CA ARG A 85 -4.19 -9.55 -5.45
C ARG A 85 -4.24 -8.53 -4.29
N PRO A 86 -4.50 -8.99 -3.05
CA PRO A 86 -4.32 -8.14 -1.87
C PRO A 86 -2.85 -7.74 -1.74
N VAL A 87 -2.59 -6.48 -1.43
CA VAL A 87 -1.24 -5.93 -1.20
C VAL A 87 -1.21 -5.19 0.13
N CYS A 88 -0.10 -5.33 0.86
CA CYS A 88 0.15 -4.54 2.05
C CYS A 88 0.89 -3.24 1.72
N PHE A 89 0.58 -2.16 2.42
CA PHE A 89 1.19 -0.86 2.22
C PHE A 89 1.08 0.04 3.46
N LEU A 90 1.91 1.07 3.49
CA LEU A 90 1.77 2.22 4.37
C LEU A 90 1.23 3.40 3.57
N VAL A 91 0.35 4.18 4.18
CA VAL A 91 -0.04 5.49 3.63
C VAL A 91 1.08 6.48 3.97
N THR A 92 1.68 7.09 2.96
CA THR A 92 2.78 8.06 3.14
C THR A 92 2.33 9.50 2.92
N GLY A 93 1.13 9.70 2.37
CA GLY A 93 0.56 11.02 2.16
C GLY A 93 -0.67 10.97 1.26
N PHE A 94 -1.11 12.16 0.85
CA PHE A 94 -2.25 12.34 -0.04
C PHE A 94 -1.89 13.36 -1.10
N GLU A 95 -2.27 13.06 -2.35
CA GLU A 95 -2.06 13.92 -3.49
C GLU A 95 -3.40 14.37 -4.05
N LYS A 96 -3.55 15.67 -4.27
CA LYS A 96 -4.74 16.24 -4.91
C LYS A 96 -4.49 16.32 -6.41
N LYS A 97 -5.30 15.60 -7.19
CA LYS A 97 -5.24 15.67 -8.65
C LYS A 97 -5.86 16.97 -9.16
N GLU A 98 -5.52 17.33 -10.39
CA GLU A 98 -6.04 18.51 -11.11
C GLU A 98 -7.56 18.50 -11.24
N ASP A 99 -8.17 17.32 -11.35
CA ASP A 99 -9.62 17.07 -11.34
C ASP A 99 -10.29 17.35 -9.97
N GLY A 100 -9.50 17.66 -8.93
CA GLY A 100 -9.99 17.90 -7.57
C GLY A 100 -10.11 16.63 -6.72
N THR A 101 -10.01 15.46 -7.34
CA THR A 101 -10.00 14.16 -6.66
C THR A 101 -8.73 13.98 -5.81
N VAL A 102 -8.90 13.55 -4.56
CA VAL A 102 -7.78 13.22 -3.65
C VAL A 102 -7.42 11.74 -3.79
N THR A 103 -6.13 11.45 -4.00
CA THR A 103 -5.58 10.10 -4.11
C THR A 103 -4.59 9.87 -2.96
N ALA A 104 -4.67 8.71 -2.31
CA ALA A 104 -3.70 8.36 -1.26
C ALA A 104 -2.40 7.89 -1.91
N VAL A 105 -1.27 8.41 -1.45
CA VAL A 105 0.06 7.92 -1.86
C VAL A 105 0.47 6.82 -0.90
N LEU A 106 0.77 5.66 -1.46
CA LEU A 106 0.99 4.42 -0.73
C LEU A 106 2.41 3.90 -0.99
N SER A 107 2.98 3.23 0.00
CA SER A 107 4.27 2.55 -0.14
C SER A 107 4.22 1.13 0.39
N ARG A 108 4.32 0.17 -0.54
CA ARG A 108 4.52 -1.24 -0.20
C ARG A 108 5.94 -1.50 0.27
N ARG A 109 6.92 -0.83 -0.34
CA ARG A 109 8.33 -0.90 0.06
C ARG A 109 8.51 -0.52 1.53
N ALA A 110 7.90 0.57 1.99
CA ALA A 110 7.99 1.01 3.38
C ALA A 110 7.33 -0.01 4.33
N ALA A 111 6.20 -0.60 3.96
CA ALA A 111 5.59 -1.70 4.72
C ALA A 111 6.54 -2.91 4.83
N GLN A 112 7.14 -3.34 3.73
CA GLN A 112 8.12 -4.44 3.71
C GLN A 112 9.35 -4.12 4.56
N GLN A 113 9.84 -2.88 4.52
CA GLN A 113 10.98 -2.43 5.31
C GLN A 113 10.65 -2.46 6.80
N LYS A 114 9.51 -1.90 7.21
CA LYS A 114 9.02 -1.92 8.60
C LYS A 114 8.90 -3.35 9.11
N CYS A 115 8.28 -4.25 8.35
CA CYS A 115 8.23 -5.67 8.70
C CYS A 115 9.62 -6.30 8.85
N ARG A 116 10.59 -5.91 8.03
CA ARG A 116 11.96 -6.45 8.09
C ARG A 116 12.69 -5.95 9.34
N GLU A 117 12.57 -4.67 9.66
CA GLU A 117 13.20 -4.04 10.83
C GLU A 117 12.63 -4.61 12.13
N GLU A 118 11.30 -4.67 12.24
CA GLU A 118 10.60 -5.15 13.44
C GLU A 118 10.73 -6.68 13.66
N ARG A 119 11.04 -7.46 12.61
CA ARG A 119 11.30 -8.91 12.72
C ARG A 119 12.71 -9.21 13.22
N ILE A 120 13.64 -8.27 13.10
CA ILE A 120 15.04 -8.45 13.51
C ILE A 120 15.28 -7.91 14.93
N SER A 121 14.31 -7.18 15.51
CA SER A 121 14.35 -6.64 16.87
C SER A 121 13.66 -7.52 17.89
#